data_AF-A0A969U3U0-F1
#
_entry.id   AF-A0A969U3U0-F1
#
_cell.length_a   1.000
_cell.length_b   1.000
_cell.length_c   1.000
_cell.angle_alpha   90.00
_cell.angle_beta   90.00
_cell.angle_gamma   90.00
#
_symmetry.space_group_name_H-M   'P 1'
#
loop_
_entity.id
_entity.type
_entity.pdbx_description
1 polymer ?
#
loop_
_entity_poly.entity_id
_entity_poly.type
_entity_poly.pdbx_seq_one_letter_code
_entity_poly.pdbx_strand_id
1 'polypeptide(L)'
;MYRIEEIPLNQIRRPLPRVNDPAKVAALMESIREVGLNEPIDVLEVDGQYYGFSGCHRYEACQRLGLETIRCKIRRAPRAVLQMHLA
;
A
#
# COMPACT_ATOMS: atom_id res chain seq x y z
N MET A 1 -10.60 -13.43 6.65
CA MET A 1 -10.72 -12.31 7.61
C MET A 1 -9.57 -11.33 7.35
N TYR A 2 -9.83 -10.03 7.40
CA TYR A 2 -8.80 -8.99 7.25
C TYR A 2 -8.89 -8.05 8.46
N ARG A 3 -7.81 -7.30 8.72
CA ARG A 3 -7.81 -6.21 9.71
C ARG A 3 -7.35 -4.91 9.06
N ILE A 4 -7.75 -3.78 9.62
CA ILE A 4 -7.35 -2.45 9.15
C ILE A 4 -6.40 -1.85 10.19
N GLU A 5 -5.18 -1.53 9.78
CA GLU A 5 -4.16 -0.94 10.65
C GLU A 5 -3.36 0.09 9.86
N GLU A 6 -2.74 1.04 10.56
CA GLU A 6 -1.78 1.97 9.98
C GLU A 6 -0.39 1.35 10.01
N ILE A 7 0.22 1.18 8.83
CA ILE A 7 1.54 0.56 8.70
C ILE A 7 2.53 1.63 8.22
N PRO A 8 3.71 1.72 8.83
CA PRO A 8 4.79 2.57 8.32
C PRO A 8 5.10 2.26 6.86
N LEU A 9 5.19 3.27 6.01
CA LEU A 9 5.47 3.07 4.57
C LEU A 9 6.75 2.25 4.37
N ASN A 10 7.77 2.49 5.19
CA ASN A 10 9.07 1.79 5.13
C ASN A 10 9.01 0.30 5.49
N GLN A 11 7.91 -0.18 6.11
CA GLN A 11 7.72 -1.61 6.42
C GLN A 11 7.02 -2.37 5.28
N ILE A 12 6.44 -1.66 4.29
CA ILE A 12 5.70 -2.26 3.20
C ILE A 12 6.65 -2.58 2.04
N ARG A 13 6.91 -3.86 1.83
CA ARG A 13 7.73 -4.33 0.70
C ARG A 13 6.91 -4.33 -0.58
N ARG A 14 7.43 -3.70 -1.63
CA ARG A 14 6.79 -3.65 -2.95
C ARG A 14 7.72 -4.28 -3.99
N PRO A 15 7.69 -5.62 -4.13
CA PRO A 15 8.70 -6.38 -4.88
C PRO A 15 8.57 -6.23 -6.41
N LEU A 16 7.45 -5.72 -6.91
CA LEU A 16 7.20 -5.57 -8.34
C LEU A 16 7.44 -4.12 -8.78
N PRO A 17 8.19 -3.88 -9.88
CA PRO A 17 8.27 -2.55 -10.48
C PRO A 17 6.89 -2.14 -10.98
N ARG A 18 6.50 -0.89 -10.72
CA ARG A 18 5.20 -0.35 -11.12
C ARG A 18 5.42 1.03 -11.72
N VAL A 19 4.81 1.26 -12.88
CA VAL A 19 4.70 2.59 -13.47
C VAL A 19 3.38 3.18 -12.99
N ASN A 20 3.46 4.25 -12.22
CA ASN A 20 2.29 5.00 -11.80
C ASN A 20 2.06 6.17 -12.75
N ASP A 21 0.80 6.60 -12.82
CA ASP A 21 0.38 7.74 -13.62
C ASP A 21 0.56 9.01 -12.77
N PRO A 22 1.45 9.94 -13.16
CA PRO A 22 1.73 11.14 -12.38
C PRO A 22 0.50 12.01 -12.14
N ALA A 23 -0.44 12.08 -13.11
CA ALA A 23 -1.63 12.89 -12.98
C ALA A 23 -2.58 12.31 -11.92
N LYS A 24 -2.73 10.98 -11.87
CA LYS A 24 -3.51 10.30 -10.82
C LYS A 24 -2.87 10.43 -9.47
N VAL A 25 -1.53 10.33 -9.38
CA VAL A 25 -0.81 10.54 -8.12
C VAL A 25 -1.05 11.96 -7.61
N ALA A 26 -0.93 12.98 -8.46
CA ALA A 26 -1.19 14.37 -8.08
C ALA A 26 -2.63 14.58 -7.59
N ALA A 27 -3.63 14.07 -8.31
CA ALA A 27 -5.02 14.15 -7.88
C ALA A 27 -5.28 13.45 -6.54
N LEU A 28 -4.65 12.28 -6.32
CA LEU A 28 -4.72 11.59 -5.03
C LEU A 28 -4.01 12.35 -3.92
N MET A 29 -2.88 13.01 -4.22
CA MET A 29 -2.18 13.84 -3.24
C MET A 29 -3.07 14.98 -2.75
N GLU A 30 -3.75 15.69 -3.66
CA GLU A 30 -4.68 16.75 -3.26
C GLU A 30 -5.83 16.20 -2.41
N SER A 31 -6.46 15.11 -2.85
CA SER A 31 -7.53 14.47 -2.07
C SER A 31 -7.06 14.01 -0.69
N ILE A 32 -5.88 13.41 -0.58
CA ILE A 32 -5.33 12.94 0.71
C ILE A 32 -4.99 14.12 1.63
N ARG A 33 -4.57 15.27 1.11
CA ARG A 33 -4.35 16.47 1.94
C ARG A 33 -5.65 17.03 2.51
N GLU A 34 -6.73 17.02 1.73
CA GLU A 34 -8.01 17.60 2.14
C GLU A 34 -8.79 16.71 3.12
N VAL A 35 -8.91 15.41 2.80
CA VAL A 35 -9.80 14.49 3.53
C VAL A 35 -9.09 13.26 4.10
N GLY A 36 -7.78 13.14 3.90
CA GLY A 36 -7.02 11.95 4.27
C GLY A 36 -7.23 10.78 3.30
N LEU A 37 -6.62 9.63 3.62
CA LEU A 37 -6.78 8.43 2.82
C LEU A 37 -8.13 7.76 3.13
N ASN A 38 -9.10 7.96 2.24
CA ASN A 38 -10.44 7.35 2.34
C ASN A 38 -10.39 5.81 2.26
N GLU A 39 -9.72 5.29 1.23
CA GLU A 39 -9.65 3.84 0.99
C GLU A 39 -8.28 3.26 1.37
N PRO A 40 -8.22 2.27 2.27
CA PRO A 40 -6.98 1.61 2.62
C PRO A 40 -6.41 0.83 1.43
N ILE A 41 -5.09 0.64 1.43
CA ILE A 41 -4.41 -0.22 0.45
C ILE A 41 -4.44 -1.68 0.89
N ASP A 42 -4.45 -2.64 -0.03
CA ASP A 42 -4.35 -4.05 0.36
C ASP A 42 -2.90 -4.45 0.60
N VAL A 43 -2.67 -5.08 1.74
CA VAL A 43 -1.36 -5.59 2.16
C VAL A 43 -1.48 -7.06 2.52
N LEU A 44 -0.52 -7.85 2.04
CA LEU A 44 -0.37 -9.26 2.38
C LEU A 44 0.66 -9.38 3.52
N GLU A 45 0.27 -9.98 4.64
CA GLU A 45 1.18 -10.32 5.73
C GLU A 45 1.63 -11.77 5.58
N VAL A 46 2.93 -11.99 5.41
CA VAL A 46 3.55 -13.31 5.22
C VAL A 46 4.80 -13.38 6.08
N ASP A 47 4.87 -14.34 6.99
CA ASP A 47 5.97 -14.53 7.95
C ASP A 47 6.33 -13.23 8.71
N GLY A 48 5.33 -12.44 9.10
CA GLY A 48 5.51 -11.16 9.80
C GLY A 48 6.03 -10.01 8.93
N GLN A 49 6.12 -10.20 7.61
CA GLN A 49 6.49 -9.17 6.65
C GLN A 49 5.26 -8.69 5.86
N TYR A 50 5.21 -7.39 5.55
CA TYR A 50 4.12 -6.76 4.82
C TYR A 50 4.49 -6.57 3.34
N TYR A 51 3.62 -7.03 2.44
CA TYR A 51 3.80 -6.93 0.99
C TYR A 51 2.64 -6.17 0.34
N GLY A 52 2.95 -5.11 -0.39
CA GLY A 52 1.97 -4.30 -1.11
C GLY A 52 1.92 -4.61 -2.61
N PHE A 53 0.77 -5.10 -3.09
CA PHE A 53 0.55 -5.42 -4.51
C PHE A 53 -0.46 -4.49 -5.19
N SER A 54 -1.39 -3.91 -4.42
CA SER A 54 -2.40 -2.95 -4.91
C SER A 54 -2.10 -1.54 -4.40
N GLY A 55 -2.91 -0.55 -4.81
CA GLY A 55 -2.85 0.80 -4.27
C GLY A 55 -1.58 1.58 -4.59
N CYS A 56 -0.93 1.32 -5.74
CA CYS A 56 0.37 1.92 -6.08
C CYS A 56 0.35 3.44 -6.12
N HIS A 57 -0.67 4.05 -6.75
CA HIS A 57 -0.79 5.51 -6.79
C HIS A 57 -1.06 6.11 -5.42
N ARG A 58 -1.85 5.43 -4.56
CA ARG A 58 -2.13 5.86 -3.18
C ARG A 58 -0.86 5.80 -2.32
N TYR A 59 -0.13 4.70 -2.40
CA TYR A 59 1.15 4.53 -1.71
C TYR A 59 2.15 5.62 -2.13
N GLU A 60 2.30 5.88 -3.43
CA GLU A 60 3.19 6.93 -3.93
C GLU A 60 2.73 8.32 -3.51
N ALA A 61 1.42 8.59 -3.55
CA ALA A 61 0.87 9.86 -3.07
C ALA A 61 1.22 10.09 -1.58
N CYS A 62 0.98 9.10 -0.71
CA CYS A 62 1.35 9.16 0.70
C CYS A 62 2.87 9.37 0.89
N GLN A 63 3.70 8.69 0.08
CA GLN A 63 5.15 8.83 0.12
C GLN A 63 5.60 10.25 -0.28
N ARG A 64 5.06 10.80 -1.37
CA ARG A 64 5.37 12.16 -1.85
C ARG A 64 4.86 13.25 -0.91
N LEU A 65 3.79 12.96 -0.17
CA LEU A 65 3.27 13.83 0.90
C LEU A 65 4.07 13.77 2.20
N GLY A 66 5.03 12.84 2.32
CA GLY A 66 5.85 12.69 3.52
C GLY A 66 5.10 12.08 4.71
N LEU A 67 4.03 11.32 4.46
CA LEU A 67 3.32 10.61 5.52
C LEU A 67 4.18 9.47 6.07
N GLU A 68 4.19 9.27 7.39
CA GLU A 68 4.97 8.19 8.01
C GLU A 68 4.28 6.84 7.84
N THR A 69 2.94 6.82 7.92
CA THR A 69 2.09 5.64 7.90
C THR A 69 1.03 5.72 6.80
N ILE A 70 0.48 4.56 6.44
CA ILE A 70 -0.65 4.45 5.52
C ILE A 70 -1.67 3.42 6.02
N ARG A 71 -2.96 3.74 5.91
CA ARG A 71 -4.03 2.79 6.25
C ARG A 71 -4.00 1.59 5.31
N CYS A 72 -3.88 0.41 5.90
CA CYS A 72 -3.73 -0.86 5.19
C CYS A 72 -4.83 -1.84 5.59
N LYS A 73 -5.39 -2.52 4.60
CA LYS A 73 -6.22 -3.71 4.75
C LYS A 73 -5.32 -4.93 4.71
N ILE A 74 -5.00 -5.46 5.88
CA ILE A 74 -4.02 -6.53 6.05
C ILE A 74 -4.71 -7.89 5.98
N ARG A 75 -4.20 -8.74 5.10
CA ARG A 75 -4.58 -10.15 4.99
C ARG A 75 -3.39 -11.04 5.27
N ARG A 76 -3.52 -11.92 6.26
CA ARG A 76 -2.53 -12.98 6.51
C ARG A 76 -2.63 -14.04 5.43
N ALA A 77 -1.49 -14.46 4.91
CA ALA A 77 -1.42 -15.52 3.92
C ALA A 77 -0.13 -16.34 4.04
N PRO A 78 -0.14 -17.62 3.61
CA PRO A 78 1.06 -18.43 3.55
C PRO A 78 1.96 -18.00 2.38
N ARG A 79 3.23 -18.41 2.42
CA ARG A 79 4.23 -18.13 1.36
C ARG A 79 3.79 -18.57 -0.05
N ALA A 80 2.99 -19.63 -0.16
CA ALA A 80 2.44 -20.07 -1.44
C ALA A 80 1.59 -18.97 -2.11
N VAL A 81 0.79 -18.21 -1.34
CA VAL A 81 0.00 -17.10 -1.88
C VAL A 81 0.89 -15.95 -2.31
N LEU A 82 1.97 -15.67 -1.57
CA LEU A 82 2.96 -14.67 -1.97
C LEU A 82 3.58 -15.04 -3.32
N GLN A 83 3.97 -16.30 -3.51
CA GLN A 83 4.56 -16.78 -4.77
C GLN A 83 3.61 -16.59 -5.95
N MET A 84 2.29 -16.80 -5.78
CA MET A 84 1.31 -16.53 -6.84
C MET A 84 1.23 -15.05 -7.26
N HIS A 85 1.65 -14.10 -6.41
CA HIS A 85 1.71 -12.68 -6.76
C HIS A 85 3.06 -12.25 -7.36
N LEU A 86 4.08 -13.09 -7.23
CA LEU A 86 5.44 -12.83 -7.72
C LEU A 86 5.75 -13.53 -9.05
N ALA A 87 4.99 -14.56 -9.40
CA ALA A 87 5.03 -15.27 -10.67
C ALA A 87 4.26 -14.50 -11.76
#